data_AF-A0A3M1INU1-F1
#
_entry.id   AF-A0A3M1INU1-F1
#
_cell.length_a   1.000
_cell.length_b   1.000
_cell.length_c   1.000
_cell.angle_alpha   90.00
_cell.angle_beta   90.00
_cell.angle_gamma   90.00
#
_symmetry.space_group_name_H-M   'P 1'
#
loop_
_entity.id
_entity.type
_entity.pdbx_description
1 polymer ?
#
loop_
_entity_poly.entity_id
_entity_poly.type
_entity_poly.pdbx_seq_one_letter_code
_entity_poly.pdbx_strand_id
1 'polypeptide(L)' 'MDAQGKWDFWIDRGGTFTDIVARDPSGRIAAKKLLSDNPAHYDDAALQGI' A
#
# COMPACT_ATOMS: atom_id res chain seq x y z
N MET A 1 9.64 24.58 -8.52
CA MET A 1 10.20 23.22 -8.57
C MET A 1 9.91 22.66 -7.20
N ASP A 2 8.70 22.18 -7.03
CA ASP A 2 8.17 21.94 -5.69
C ASP A 2 8.32 20.45 -5.48
N ALA A 3 9.49 20.05 -5.00
CA ALA A 3 9.84 18.67 -4.66
C ALA A 3 9.17 18.22 -3.34
N GLN A 4 7.98 18.76 -3.03
CA GLN A 4 7.16 18.43 -1.86
C GLN A 4 5.79 17.88 -2.28
N GLY A 5 5.74 17.04 -3.31
CA GLY A 5 4.52 16.27 -3.59
C GLY A 5 4.19 15.32 -2.43
N LYS A 6 2.91 14.97 -2.28
CA LYS A 6 2.44 14.02 -1.26
C LYS A 6 2.42 12.60 -1.83
N TRP A 7 2.53 11.61 -0.96
CA TRP A 7 2.16 10.25 -1.29
C TRP A 7 0.65 10.10 -1.22
N ASP A 8 0.06 9.43 -2.20
CA ASP A 8 -1.32 9.00 -2.16
C ASP A 8 -1.35 7.47 -2.06
N PHE A 9 -2.21 6.94 -1.19
CA PHE A 9 -2.41 5.51 -1.03
C PHE A 9 -3.88 5.16 -1.21
N TRP A 10 -4.13 4.10 -1.97
CA TRP A 10 -5.44 3.44 -2.07
C TRP A 10 -5.28 2.01 -1.56
N ILE A 11 -6.12 1.65 -0.59
CA ILE A 11 -6.08 0.34 0.08
C ILE A 11 -7.43 -0.32 -0.11
N ASP A 12 -7.43 -1.50 -0.70
CA ASP A 12 -8.61 -2.37 -0.81
C ASP A 12 -8.39 -3.63 0.01
N ARG A 13 -9.16 -3.78 1.09
CA ARG A 13 -9.09 -4.94 1.99
C ARG A 13 -10.08 -5.99 1.51
N GLY A 14 -9.56 -7.09 0.96
CA GLY A 14 -10.34 -8.26 0.58
C GLY A 14 -10.25 -9.40 1.61
N GLY A 15 -10.95 -10.50 1.32
CA GLY A 15 -10.93 -11.71 2.18
C GLY A 15 -9.60 -12.47 2.15
N THR A 16 -9.02 -12.66 0.97
CA THR A 16 -7.74 -13.39 0.82
C THR A 16 -6.55 -12.46 0.71
N PHE A 17 -6.71 -11.34 0.03
CA PHE A 17 -5.63 -10.39 -0.22
C PHE A 17 -6.06 -8.96 0.07
N THR A 18 -5.09 -8.16 0.50
CA THR A 18 -5.16 -6.70 0.57
C THR A 18 -4.31 -6.13 -0.56
N ASP A 19 -4.92 -5.28 -1.38
CA ASP A 19 -4.27 -4.58 -2.48
C ASP A 19 -3.95 -3.15 -2.07
N ILE A 20 -2.72 -2.73 -2.35
CA ILE A 20 -2.21 -1.40 -2.00
C ILE A 20 -1.63 -0.79 -3.26
N VAL A 21 -2.15 0.38 -3.63
CA VAL A 21 -1.63 1.20 -4.72
C VAL A 21 -1.10 2.49 -4.12
N ALA A 22 0.13 2.86 -4.48
CA ALA A 22 0.78 4.07 -4.05
C ALA A 22 1.11 4.95 -5.25
N ARG A 23 0.84 6.25 -5.16
CA ARG A 23 1.38 7.27 -6.06
C ARG A 23 2.43 8.07 -5.32
N ASP A 24 3.66 8.07 -5.84
CA ASP A 24 4.73 8.87 -5.28
C ASP A 24 4.62 10.35 -5.68
N PRO A 25 5.35 11.27 -5.02
CA PRO A 25 5.34 12.70 -5.32
C PRO A 25 5.68 13.06 -6.78
N SER A 26 6.35 12.18 -7.51
CA SER A 26 6.66 12.36 -8.95
C SER A 26 5.53 11.91 -9.86
N GLY A 27 4.46 11.34 -9.30
CA GLY A 27 3.32 10.78 -10.02
C GLY A 27 3.50 9.32 -10.43
N ARG A 28 4.59 8.66 -10.04
CA ARG A 28 4.81 7.25 -10.36
C ARG A 28 3.92 6.36 -9.50
N ILE A 29 3.36 5.32 -10.12
CA ILE A 29 2.49 4.35 -9.48
C ILE A 29 3.26 3.08 -9.13
N ALA A 30 3.05 2.58 -7.91
CA ALA A 30 3.50 1.27 -7.46
C ALA A 30 2.30 0.50 -6.90
N ALA A 31 2.34 -0.84 -7.01
CA ALA A 31 1.29 -1.71 -6.49
C ALA A 31 1.91 -2.88 -5.71
N LYS A 32 1.25 -3.28 -4.61
CA LYS A 32 1.61 -4.42 -3.77
C LYS A 32 0.35 -5.20 -3.39
N LYS A 33 0.45 -6.52 -3.38
CA LYS A 33 -0.60 -7.44 -2.94
C LYS A 33 -0.05 -8.26 -1.77
N LEU A 34 -0.78 -8.27 -0.66
CA LEU A 34 -0.41 -9.04 0.53
C LEU A 34 -1.56 -9.97 0.92
N LEU A 35 -1.27 -11.11 1.56
CA LEU A 35 -2.32 -11.91 2.20
C LEU A 35 -3.02 -11.04 3.24
N SER A 36 -4.36 -11.04 3.27
CA SER A 36 -5.12 -10.21 4.20
C SER A 36 -4.86 -10.56 5.66
N ASP A 37 -4.62 -11.85 5.94
CA ASP A 37 -4.27 -12.35 7.26
C ASP A 37 -3.00 -13.21 7.14
N ASN A 38 -1.95 -12.80 7.84
CA ASN A 38 -0.68 -13.53 7.92
C ASN A 38 0.07 -13.19 9.22
N PRO A 39 -0.45 -13.62 10.38
CA PRO A 39 -0.02 -13.15 11.69
C PRO A 39 1.41 -13.59 12.06
N ALA A 40 1.98 -14.57 11.34
CA ALA A 40 3.38 -14.95 11.49
C ALA A 40 4.35 -13.92 10.90
N HIS A 41 3.87 -13.00 10.05
CA HIS A 41 4.71 -12.04 9.33
C HIS A 41 4.35 -10.58 9.59
N TYR A 42 3.07 -10.27 9.84
CA TYR A 42 2.60 -8.90 10.09
C TYR A 42 1.22 -8.89 10.75
N ASP A 43 0.96 -7.86 11.55
CA ASP A 43 -0.30 -7.70 12.28
C ASP A 43 -1.43 -7.09 11.40
N ASP A 44 -1.08 -6.26 10.42
CA ASP A 44 -2.03 -5.68 9.46
C ASP A 44 -1.38 -5.56 8.07
N ALA A 45 -2.07 -6.10 7.06
CA ALA A 45 -1.57 -6.14 5.70
C ALA A 45 -1.41 -4.74 5.08
N ALA A 46 -2.26 -3.77 5.45
CA ALA A 46 -2.18 -2.41 4.91
C ALA A 46 -0.94 -1.68 5.47
N LEU A 47 -0.70 -1.77 6.77
CA LEU A 47 0.48 -1.19 7.42
C LEU A 47 1.78 -1.81 6.92
N GLN A 48 1.80 -3.11 6.63
CA GLN A 48 3.00 -3.77 6.08
C GLN A 48 3.35 -3.34 4.65
N GLY A 49 2.42 -2.73 3.93
CA GLY A 49 2.62 -2.34 2.53
C GLY A 49 2.89 -0.85 2.30
N ILE A 50 2.89 -0.04 3.36
CA ILE A 50 3.19 1.40 3.31
C ILE A 50 4.51 1.74 3.99
#